data_AF-A0A954QNV1-F1
#
_entry.id   AF-A0A954QNV1-F1
#
_cell.length_a   1.000
_cell.length_b   1.000
_cell.length_c   1.000
_cell.angle_alpha   90.00
_cell.angle_beta   90.00
_cell.angle_gamma   90.00
#
_symmetry.space_group_name_H-M   'P 1'
#
loop_
_entity.id
_entity.type
_entity.pdbx_description
1 polymer ?
#
loop_
_entity_poly.entity_id
_entity_poly.type
_entity_poly.pdbx_seq_one_letter_code
_entity_poly.pdbx_strand_id
1 'polypeptide(L)' 'DVEYFRQKYGVDILEHWHSEWQQHADDGYVVLNPERIELTSDGLLRADGLLPVFFEPEHRGVRYT' A
#
# COMPACT_ATOMS: atom_id res chain seq x y z
N ASP A 1 2.48 -5.48 -9.26
CA ASP A 1 2.24 -6.94 -9.34
C ASP A 1 2.84 -7.57 -8.11
N VAL A 2 2.08 -8.39 -7.39
CA VAL A 2 2.49 -9.06 -6.15
C VAL A 2 3.60 -10.07 -6.42
N GLU A 3 3.55 -10.75 -7.58
CA GLU A 3 4.50 -11.81 -7.92
C GLU A 3 5.93 -11.28 -8.08
N TYR A 4 6.08 -10.05 -8.57
CA TYR A 4 7.38 -9.38 -8.65
C TYR A 4 8.09 -9.29 -7.28
N PHE A 5 7.34 -8.96 -6.23
CA PHE A 5 7.91 -8.81 -4.89
C PHE A 5 8.18 -10.17 -4.24
N ARG A 6 7.32 -11.16 -4.46
CA ARG A 6 7.58 -12.54 -4.03
C ARG A 6 8.87 -13.08 -4.64
N GLN A 7 9.08 -12.88 -5.94
CA GLN A 7 10.28 -13.38 -6.63
C GLN A 7 11.55 -12.61 -6.23
N LYS A 8 11.47 -11.28 -6.14
CA LYS A 8 12.66 -10.45 -5.90
C LYS A 8 13.08 -10.41 -4.43
N TYR A 9 12.11 -10.41 -3.52
CA TYR A 9 12.36 -10.19 -2.09
C TYR A 9 11.90 -11.35 -1.20
N GLY A 10 11.23 -12.37 -1.75
CA GLY A 10 10.69 -13.48 -0.97
C GLY A 10 9.51 -13.09 -0.08
N VAL A 11 8.84 -11.97 -0.37
CA VAL A 11 7.78 -11.40 0.47
C VAL A 11 6.48 -11.29 -0.32
N ASP A 12 5.39 -11.78 0.29
CA ASP A 12 4.04 -11.48 -0.16
C ASP A 12 3.58 -10.15 0.43
N ILE A 13 3.49 -9.12 -0.41
CA ILE A 13 3.15 -7.76 0.02
C ILE A 13 1.66 -7.58 0.37
N LEU A 14 0.79 -8.50 -0.05
CA LEU A 14 -0.62 -8.49 0.35
C LEU A 14 -0.77 -9.06 1.76
N GLU A 15 -0.07 -10.16 2.05
CA GLU A 15 -0.08 -10.77 3.39
C GLU A 15 0.68 -9.92 4.40
N HIS A 16 1.88 -9.46 4.04
CA HIS A 16 2.76 -8.73 4.96
C HIS A 16 2.16 -7.42 5.48
N TRP A 17 1.38 -6.73 4.65
CA TRP A 17 0.67 -5.49 5.00
C TRP A 17 -0.84 -5.62 4.88
N HIS A 18 -1.38 -6.80 5.21
CA HIS A 18 -2.79 -7.12 5.05
C HIS A 18 -3.69 -6.08 5.73
N SER A 19 -3.37 -5.67 6.96
CA SER A 19 -4.15 -4.71 7.73
C SER A 19 -4.22 -3.33 7.06
N GLU A 20 -3.10 -2.84 6.57
CA GLU A 20 -2.96 -1.54 5.93
C GLU A 20 -3.71 -1.52 4.60
N TRP A 21 -3.60 -2.60 3.81
CA TRP A 21 -4.34 -2.74 2.56
C TRP A 21 -5.84 -2.86 2.79
N GLN A 22 -6.26 -3.63 3.81
CA GLN A 22 -7.67 -3.76 4.15
C GLN A 22 -8.26 -2.42 4.56
N GLN A 23 -7.54 -1.63 5.37
CA GLN A 23 -7.99 -0.29 5.76
C GLN A 23 -8.18 0.62 4.54
N HIS A 24 -7.20 0.65 3.61
CA HIS A 24 -7.33 1.45 2.39
C HIS A 24 -8.47 0.97 1.48
N ALA A 25 -8.77 -0.33 1.48
CA ALA A 25 -9.87 -0.92 0.73
C ALA A 25 -11.23 -0.57 1.36
N ASP A 26 -11.33 -0.66 2.69
CA ASP A 26 -12.52 -0.28 3.47
C ASP A 26 -12.83 1.22 3.30
N ASP A 27 -11.80 2.05 3.20
CA ASP A 27 -11.91 3.48 2.92
C ASP A 27 -12.20 3.80 1.43
N GLY A 28 -12.23 2.79 0.56
CA GLY A 28 -12.57 2.92 -0.86
C GLY A 28 -11.46 3.46 -1.76
N TYR A 29 -10.20 3.48 -1.29
CA TYR A 29 -9.07 4.02 -2.05
C TYR A 29 -8.39 2.97 -2.93
N VAL A 30 -8.47 1.69 -2.57
CA VAL A 30 -7.89 0.59 -3.36
C VAL A 30 -8.87 -0.55 -3.58
N VAL A 31 -8.63 -1.30 -4.64
CA VAL A 31 -9.21 -2.62 -4.90
C VAL A 31 -8.09 -3.65 -4.81
N LEU A 32 -8.29 -4.65 -3.94
CA LEU A 32 -7.33 -5.74 -3.76
C LEU A 32 -7.70 -6.89 -4.68
N ASN A 33 -6.78 -7.25 -5.58
CA ASN A 33 -6.83 -8.50 -6.33
C ASN A 33 -5.68 -9.40 -5.90
N PRO A 34 -5.78 -10.73 -6.07
CA PRO A 34 -4.72 -11.67 -5.69
C PRO A 34 -3.35 -11.41 -6.35
N GLU A 35 -3.34 -10.77 -7.52
CA GLU A 35 -2.13 -10.53 -8.32
C GLU A 35 -1.69 -9.05 -8.29
N ARG A 36 -2.59 -8.12 -7.94
CA ARG A 36 -2.31 -6.67 -8.00
C ARG A 36 -3.22 -5.86 -7.08
N ILE A 37 -2.69 -4.73 -6.64
CA ILE A 37 -3.43 -3.69 -5.92
C ILE A 37 -3.71 -2.57 -6.92
N GLU A 38 -4.97 -2.17 -7.05
CA GLU A 38 -5.40 -1.11 -7.97
C GLU A 38 -5.93 0.08 -7.19
N LEU A 39 -5.49 1.29 -7.53
CA LEU A 39 -6.07 2.50 -6.97
C LEU A 39 -7.43 2.80 -7.62
N THR A 40 -8.39 3.23 -6.81
CA THR A 40 -9.61 3.85 -7.32
C THR A 40 -9.32 5.27 -7.80
N SER A 41 -10.29 5.91 -8.47
CA SER A 41 -10.15 7.32 -8.85
C SER A 41 -9.92 8.23 -7.62
N ASP A 42 -10.60 7.96 -6.51
CA ASP A 42 -10.42 8.71 -5.27
C ASP A 42 -9.07 8.40 -4.60
N GLY A 43 -8.62 7.14 -4.66
CA GLY A 43 -7.29 6.75 -4.18
C GLY A 43 -6.16 7.42 -4.94
N LEU A 44 -6.29 7.57 -6.26
CA LEU A 44 -5.31 8.29 -7.09
C LEU A 44 -5.14 9.74 -6.67
N LEU A 45 -6.21 10.41 -6.26
CA LEU A 45 -6.18 11.81 -5.81
C LEU A 45 -5.47 12.00 -4.45
N ARG A 46 -5.28 10.91 -3.69
CA ARG A 46 -4.67 10.94 -2.35
C ARG A 46 -3.47 10.01 -2.22
N ALA A 47 -2.90 9.58 -3.35
CA ALA A 47 -1.90 8.52 -3.39
C ALA A 47 -0.70 8.80 -2.46
N ASP A 48 -0.29 10.05 -2.34
CA ASP A 48 0.78 10.50 -1.44
C ASP A 48 0.46 10.24 0.04
N GLY A 49 -0.80 10.39 0.44
CA GLY A 49 -1.28 10.14 1.81
C GLY A 49 -1.42 8.66 2.16
N LEU A 50 -1.46 7.75 1.17
CA LEU A 50 -1.62 6.31 1.40
C LEU A 50 -0.30 5.60 1.70
N LEU A 51 0.82 6.17 1.26
CA LEU A 51 2.16 5.56 1.35
C LEU A 51 2.81 5.52 2.75
N PRO A 52 2.64 6.53 3.64
CA PRO A 52 3.39 6.61 4.89
C PRO A 52 3.28 5.40 5.81
N VAL A 53 2.15 4.68 5.77
CA VAL A 53 1.93 3.48 6.62
C VAL A 53 2.92 2.36 6.30
N PHE A 54 3.42 2.29 5.07
CA PHE A 54 4.37 1.27 4.61
C PHE A 54 5.83 1.63 4.89
N PHE A 55 6.12 2.86 5.31
CA PHE A 55 7.49 3.28 5.61
C PHE A 55 7.92 2.78 6.98
N GLU A 56 9.23 2.66 7.17
CA GLU A 56 9.80 2.43 8.49
C GLU A 56 9.41 3.58 9.44
N PRO A 57 9.21 3.32 10.75
CA PRO A 57 8.73 4.33 11.70
C PRO A 57 9.52 5.64 11.68
N GLU A 58 10.82 5.56 11.44
CA GLU A 58 11.77 6.68 11.36
C GLU A 58 11.50 7.62 10.17
N HIS A 59 10.78 7.12 9.17
CA HIS A 59 10.42 7.85 7.95
C HIS A 59 8.95 8.29 7.94
N ARG A 60 8.18 7.97 8.99
CA ARG A 60 6.79 8.41 9.14
C ARG A 60 6.76 9.81 9.73
N GLY A 61 6.38 10.81 8.92
CA GLY A 61 6.20 12.19 9.41
C GLY A 61 7.36 13.13 9.14
N VAL A 62 8.32 12.76 8.29
CA VAL A 62 9.32 13.69 7.75
C VAL A 62 8.62 14.68 6.82
N ARG A 63 8.01 15.72 7.39
CA ARG A 63 7.65 16.92 6.63
C ARG A 63 8.93 17.73 6.46
N TYR A 64 9.18 18.24 5.26
CA TYR A 64 10.14 19.32 5.07
C TYR A 64 9.66 20.51 5.92
N THR A 65 10.22 20.65 7.11
CA THR A 65 10.22 21.90 7.88
C THR A 65 11.56 22.57 7.70
#